data_AF-A0A7Y9RZR4-F1
#
_entry.id   AF-A0A7Y9RZR4-F1
#
_cell.length_a   1.000
_cell.length_b   1.000
_cell.length_c   1.000
_cell.angle_alpha   90.00
_cell.angle_beta   90.00
_cell.angle_gamma   90.00
#
_symmetry.space_group_name_H-M   'P 1'
#
loop_
_entity.id
_entity.type
_entity.pdbx_description
1 polymer ?
#
loop_
_entity_poly.entity_id
_entity_poly.type
_entity_poly.pdbx_seq_one_letter_code
_entity_poly.pdbx_strand_id
1 'polypeptide(L)'
;MKFTEREMTVAVDVVGKTLHAAKRPPWRRGDADAEWEQLKPIEKYHHRAAAGEMILGPLVALPERPTIGARPEFTDQELASAAEESTRNLMEHRKPGAWERLSAKKRKVLVDSTVAFVRIGINAMPIRQDPDALIVPDHL
;
A
#
# COMPACT_ATOMS: atom_id res chain seq x y z
N MET A 1 2.86 -17.57 -4.24
CA MET A 1 3.63 -16.48 -4.87
C MET A 1 3.44 -15.19 -4.10
N LYS A 2 4.56 -14.55 -3.73
CA LYS A 2 4.63 -13.18 -3.19
C LYS A 2 4.34 -12.13 -4.27
N PHE A 3 4.08 -10.90 -3.84
CA PHE A 3 4.00 -9.75 -4.75
C PHE A 3 5.34 -9.50 -5.45
N THR A 4 5.27 -9.19 -6.73
CA THR A 4 6.40 -8.76 -7.55
C THR A 4 6.81 -7.32 -7.22
N GLU A 5 8.04 -6.95 -7.57
CA GLU A 5 8.53 -5.58 -7.41
C GLU A 5 7.63 -4.58 -8.15
N ARG A 6 7.27 -4.86 -9.40
CA ARG A 6 6.38 -4.01 -10.21
C ARG A 6 5.05 -3.76 -9.52
N GLU A 7 4.41 -4.80 -8.96
CA GLU A 7 3.15 -4.66 -8.21
C GLU A 7 3.33 -3.75 -7.00
N MET A 8 4.40 -3.95 -6.22
CA MET A 8 4.68 -3.12 -5.04
C MET A 8 4.99 -1.66 -5.41
N THR A 9 5.74 -1.42 -6.49
CA THR A 9 6.02 -0.06 -6.97
C THR A 9 4.75 0.69 -7.36
N VAL A 10 3.83 0.03 -8.08
CA VAL A 10 2.54 0.62 -8.46
C VAL A 10 1.70 0.92 -7.23
N ALA A 11 1.65 -0.02 -6.27
CA ALA A 11 0.93 0.18 -5.01
C ALA A 11 1.45 1.40 -4.24
N VAL A 12 2.77 1.54 -4.13
CA VAL A 12 3.41 2.68 -3.44
C VAL A 12 3.13 4.01 -4.15
N ASP A 13 3.13 4.05 -5.48
CA ASP A 13 2.81 5.28 -6.23
C ASP A 13 1.37 5.74 -5.98
N VAL A 14 0.40 4.84 -6.08
CA VAL A 14 -1.03 5.16 -5.89
C VAL A 14 -1.34 5.52 -4.45
N VAL A 15 -0.75 4.83 -3.47
CA VAL A 15 -0.92 5.19 -2.06
C VAL A 15 -0.24 6.53 -1.76
N GLY A 16 0.92 6.82 -2.36
CA GLY A 16 1.58 8.13 -2.25
C GLY A 16 0.70 9.28 -2.76
N LYS A 17 0.08 9.11 -3.94
CA LYS A 17 -0.94 10.02 -4.49
C LYS A 17 -2.13 10.18 -3.55
N THR A 18 -2.64 9.08 -3.01
CA THR A 18 -3.79 9.08 -2.09
C THR A 18 -3.47 9.83 -0.80
N LEU A 19 -2.28 9.63 -0.23
CA LEU A 19 -1.82 10.35 0.96
C LEU A 19 -1.71 11.86 0.72
N HIS A 20 -1.22 12.25 -0.46
CA HIS A 20 -1.18 13.65 -0.88
C HIS A 20 -2.58 14.26 -0.93
N ALA A 21 -3.52 13.57 -1.59
CA ALA A 21 -4.91 14.01 -1.68
C ALA A 21 -5.61 14.08 -0.30
N ALA A 22 -5.31 13.13 0.61
CA ALA A 22 -5.94 13.03 1.92
C ALA A 22 -5.58 14.20 2.86
N LYS A 23 -4.39 14.81 2.69
CA LYS A 23 -3.98 16.00 3.46
C LYS A 23 -4.77 17.26 3.10
N ARG A 24 -5.59 17.20 2.06
CA ARG A 24 -6.30 18.37 1.53
C ARG A 24 -7.68 18.54 2.13
N PRO A 25 -8.15 19.80 2.19
CA PRO A 25 -9.54 20.05 2.51
C PRO A 25 -10.48 19.40 1.49
N PRO A 26 -11.65 18.89 1.91
CA PRO A 26 -12.56 18.13 1.04
C PRO A 26 -12.91 18.84 -0.28
N TRP A 27 -13.03 20.17 -0.28
CA TRP A 27 -13.39 20.96 -1.45
C TRP A 27 -12.27 21.12 -2.49
N ARG A 28 -11.01 20.74 -2.19
CA ARG A 28 -9.87 20.76 -3.12
C ARG A 28 -9.38 19.37 -3.54
N ARG A 29 -10.17 18.32 -3.27
CA ARG A 29 -9.79 16.94 -3.61
C ARG A 29 -9.96 16.61 -5.10
N GLY A 30 -10.84 17.32 -5.81
CA GLY A 30 -11.12 17.06 -7.23
C GLY A 30 -9.94 17.32 -8.18
N ASP A 31 -8.97 18.16 -7.77
CA ASP A 31 -7.78 18.51 -8.56
C ASP A 31 -6.51 17.77 -8.08
N ALA A 32 -6.68 16.68 -7.33
CA ALA A 32 -5.56 15.98 -6.69
C ALA A 32 -4.56 15.39 -7.69
N ASP A 33 -5.03 14.85 -8.82
CA ASP A 33 -4.18 14.22 -9.81
C ASP A 33 -3.36 15.25 -10.61
N ALA A 34 -3.98 16.34 -11.07
CA ALA A 34 -3.25 17.37 -11.82
C ALA A 34 -2.20 18.06 -10.94
N GLU A 35 -2.53 18.33 -9.68
CA GLU A 35 -1.57 18.89 -8.73
C GLU A 35 -0.49 17.88 -8.33
N TRP A 36 -0.80 16.58 -8.22
CA TRP A 36 0.23 15.56 -8.04
C TRP A 36 1.24 15.65 -9.18
N GLU A 37 0.78 15.79 -10.42
CA GLU A 37 1.68 15.89 -11.56
C GLU A 37 2.58 17.13 -11.52
N GLN A 38 2.09 18.23 -10.95
CA GLN A 38 2.84 19.47 -10.75
C GLN A 38 3.87 19.41 -9.61
N LEU A 39 3.82 18.40 -8.73
CA LEU A 39 4.80 18.26 -7.66
C LEU A 39 6.21 18.04 -8.19
N LYS A 40 7.19 18.62 -7.50
CA LYS A 40 8.60 18.37 -7.77
C LYS A 40 8.92 16.88 -7.52
N PRO A 41 9.91 16.31 -8.23
CA PRO A 41 10.30 14.92 -8.02
C PRO A 41 10.63 14.57 -6.57
N ILE A 42 11.26 15.49 -5.82
CA ILE A 42 11.59 15.30 -4.41
C ILE A 42 10.34 15.24 -3.51
N GLU A 43 9.30 16.00 -3.83
CA GLU A 43 8.03 15.98 -3.10
C GLU A 43 7.30 14.65 -3.36
N LYS A 44 7.21 14.23 -4.63
CA LYS A 44 6.68 12.91 -5.00
C LYS A 44 7.43 11.79 -4.28
N TYR A 45 8.76 11.89 -4.17
CA TYR A 45 9.58 10.93 -3.44
C TYR A 45 9.20 10.85 -1.95
N HIS A 46 9.04 11.97 -1.24
CA HIS A 46 8.65 11.94 0.17
C HIS A 46 7.28 11.30 0.39
N HIS A 47 6.32 11.55 -0.49
CA HIS A 47 5.01 10.88 -0.43
C HIS A 47 5.11 9.38 -0.67
N ARG A 48 5.92 8.94 -1.66
CA ARG A 48 6.18 7.52 -1.91
C ARG A 48 6.93 6.84 -0.77
N ALA A 49 7.91 7.52 -0.16
CA ALA A 49 8.64 7.01 0.99
C ALA A 49 7.70 6.78 2.18
N ALA A 50 6.85 7.76 2.50
CA ALA A 50 5.84 7.61 3.55
C ALA A 50 4.81 6.51 3.24
N ALA A 51 4.39 6.38 1.97
CA ALA A 51 3.54 5.28 1.54
C ALA A 51 4.23 3.92 1.72
N GLY A 52 5.50 3.81 1.31
CA GLY A 52 6.29 2.59 1.42
C GLY A 52 6.43 2.10 2.86
N GLU A 53 6.76 2.99 3.80
CA GLU A 53 6.85 2.66 5.23
C GLU A 53 5.52 2.12 5.79
N MET A 54 4.39 2.62 5.28
CA MET A 54 3.07 2.25 5.77
C MET A 54 2.59 0.91 5.19
N ILE A 55 2.81 0.65 3.90
CA ILE A 55 2.17 -0.49 3.20
C ILE A 55 3.09 -1.66 2.89
N LEU A 56 4.42 -1.46 2.76
CA LEU A 56 5.30 -2.57 2.35
C LEU A 56 5.39 -3.67 3.40
N GLY A 57 5.50 -3.31 4.69
CA GLY A 57 5.47 -4.29 5.79
C GLY A 57 4.22 -5.16 5.75
N PRO A 58 3.00 -4.57 5.78
CA PRO A 58 1.76 -5.34 5.69
C PRO A 58 1.67 -6.20 4.43
N LEU A 59 2.05 -5.66 3.25
CA LEU A 59 1.98 -6.41 1.99
C LEU A 59 2.89 -7.64 1.99
N VAL A 60 4.06 -7.57 2.61
CA VAL A 60 5.00 -8.70 2.72
C VAL A 60 4.52 -9.74 3.73
N ALA A 61 3.85 -9.29 4.80
CA ALA A 61 3.29 -10.13 5.85
C ALA A 61 2.03 -10.90 5.41
N LEU A 62 1.34 -10.45 4.36
CA LEU A 62 0.19 -11.16 3.81
C LEU A 62 0.54 -12.58 3.32
N PRO A 63 -0.41 -13.52 3.43
CA PRO A 63 -0.21 -14.88 2.96
C PRO A 63 -0.01 -14.90 1.45
N GLU A 64 0.80 -15.83 0.98
CA GLU A 64 1.01 -16.00 -0.45
C GLU A 64 -0.24 -16.56 -1.12
N ARG A 65 -0.68 -15.89 -2.19
CA ARG A 65 -1.78 -16.39 -3.04
C ARG A 65 -1.30 -16.41 -4.47
N PRO A 66 -1.10 -17.57 -5.11
CA PRO A 66 -0.84 -17.64 -6.54
C PRO A 66 -2.16 -17.41 -7.28
N THR A 67 -2.43 -16.16 -7.64
CA THR A 67 -3.61 -15.77 -8.43
C THR A 67 -3.14 -15.35 -9.82
N ILE A 68 -3.68 -15.97 -10.87
CA ILE A 68 -3.43 -15.64 -12.27
C ILE A 68 -4.72 -15.01 -12.83
N GLY A 69 -4.60 -13.96 -13.65
CA GLY A 69 -5.75 -13.32 -14.29
C GLY A 69 -6.62 -12.46 -13.35
N ALA A 70 -6.30 -12.41 -12.05
CA ALA A 70 -6.96 -11.55 -11.08
C ALA A 70 -5.96 -11.01 -10.05
N ARG A 71 -6.41 -10.00 -9.29
CA ARG A 71 -5.69 -9.53 -8.10
C ARG A 71 -5.92 -10.51 -6.94
N PRO A 72 -4.95 -10.72 -6.05
CA PRO A 72 -5.18 -11.55 -4.88
C PRO A 72 -6.20 -10.89 -3.96
N GLU A 73 -7.20 -11.65 -3.54
CA GLU A 73 -8.15 -11.23 -2.52
C GLU A 73 -7.61 -11.59 -1.13
N PHE A 74 -8.01 -10.84 -0.10
CA PHE A 74 -7.68 -11.15 1.29
C PHE A 74 -8.88 -10.83 2.18
N THR A 75 -9.03 -11.59 3.24
CA THR A 75 -10.03 -11.35 4.27
C THR A 75 -9.68 -10.11 5.08
N ASP A 76 -10.71 -9.50 5.67
CA ASP A 76 -10.54 -8.36 6.57
C ASP A 76 -9.62 -8.69 7.75
N GLN A 77 -9.70 -9.93 8.24
CA GLN A 77 -8.86 -10.43 9.33
C GLN A 77 -7.39 -10.52 8.91
N GLU A 78 -7.08 -11.12 7.76
CA GLU A 78 -5.69 -11.18 7.25
C GLU A 78 -5.08 -9.79 7.09
N LEU A 79 -5.85 -8.85 6.52
CA LEU A 79 -5.42 -7.47 6.33
C LEU A 79 -5.19 -6.77 7.68
N ALA A 80 -6.12 -6.90 8.63
CA ALA A 80 -6.01 -6.29 9.95
C ALA A 80 -4.81 -6.83 10.73
N SER A 81 -4.60 -8.15 10.74
CA SER A 81 -3.46 -8.77 11.42
C SER A 81 -2.12 -8.33 10.82
N ALA A 82 -1.99 -8.36 9.48
CA ALA A 82 -0.77 -7.92 8.80
C ALA A 82 -0.48 -6.43 9.04
N ALA A 83 -1.52 -5.59 9.03
CA ALA A 83 -1.43 -4.16 9.31
C ALA A 83 -1.03 -3.88 10.77
N GLU A 84 -1.64 -4.56 11.73
CA GLU A 84 -1.34 -4.38 13.16
C GLU A 84 0.08 -4.78 13.49
N GLU A 85 0.50 -5.99 13.09
CA GLU A 85 1.85 -6.48 13.35
C GLU A 85 2.91 -5.56 12.75
N SER A 86 2.74 -5.17 11.49
CA SER A 86 3.69 -4.29 10.81
C SER A 86 3.74 -2.88 11.42
N THR A 87 2.58 -2.31 11.76
CA THR A 87 2.49 -0.99 12.40
C THR A 87 3.16 -1.02 13.77
N ARG A 88 2.89 -2.06 14.57
CA ARG A 88 3.53 -2.27 15.87
C ARG A 88 5.04 -2.36 15.72
N ASN A 89 5.54 -3.22 14.83
CA ASN A 89 6.96 -3.41 14.60
C ASN A 89 7.66 -2.11 14.19
N LEU A 90 7.06 -1.34 13.26
CA LEU A 90 7.58 -0.04 12.84
C LEU A 90 7.65 0.97 14.00
N MET A 91 6.61 1.02 14.83
CA MET A 91 6.56 1.94 15.96
C MET A 91 7.58 1.57 17.04
N GLU A 92 7.68 0.29 17.39
CA GLU A 92 8.65 -0.21 18.37
C GLU A 92 10.09 -0.01 17.91
N HIS A 93 10.37 -0.23 16.62
CA HIS A 93 11.69 0.05 16.03
C HIS A 93 12.06 1.54 16.13
N ARG A 94 11.12 2.46 15.89
CA ARG A 94 11.37 3.91 15.99
C ARG A 94 11.51 4.40 17.43
N LYS A 95 10.67 3.88 18.32
CA LYS A 95 10.61 4.28 19.72
C LYS A 95 10.06 3.13 20.56
N PRO A 96 10.92 2.43 21.32
CA PRO A 96 10.47 1.34 22.18
C PRO A 96 9.35 1.76 23.15
N GLY A 97 8.33 0.91 23.25
CA GLY A 97 7.11 1.10 24.04
C GLY A 97 6.12 2.10 23.46
N ALA A 98 6.33 2.61 22.24
CA ALA A 98 5.40 3.57 21.62
C ALA A 98 4.04 2.94 21.32
N TRP A 99 3.99 1.67 20.92
CA TRP A 99 2.74 0.97 20.66
C TRP A 99 1.92 0.84 21.95
N GLU A 100 2.57 0.44 23.04
CA GLU A 100 1.86 0.17 24.29
C GLU A 100 1.28 1.43 24.95
N ARG A 101 1.88 2.59 24.68
CA ARG A 101 1.39 3.89 25.16
C ARG A 101 0.14 4.40 24.42
N LEU A 102 -0.19 3.83 23.26
CA LEU A 102 -1.40 4.21 22.55
C LEU A 102 -2.64 3.61 23.22
N SER A 103 -3.71 4.40 23.33
CA SER A 103 -5.01 3.88 23.71
C SER A 103 -5.55 2.90 22.65
N ALA A 104 -6.38 1.95 23.08
CA ALA A 104 -6.98 0.95 22.18
C ALA A 104 -7.69 1.60 20.97
N LYS A 105 -8.39 2.72 21.19
CA LYS A 105 -9.03 3.50 20.11
C LYS A 105 -8.02 4.02 19.08
N LYS A 106 -6.86 4.54 19.53
CA LYS A 106 -5.82 5.04 18.61
C LYS A 106 -5.16 3.89 17.85
N ARG A 107 -4.88 2.77 18.50
CA ARG A 107 -4.37 1.56 17.84
C ARG A 107 -5.33 1.10 16.74
N LYS A 108 -6.62 0.98 17.06
CA LYS A 108 -7.65 0.61 16.09
C LYS A 108 -7.69 1.56 14.88
N VAL A 109 -7.70 2.87 15.09
CA VAL A 109 -7.72 3.85 13.99
C VAL A 109 -6.48 3.72 13.10
N LEU A 110 -5.30 3.50 13.69
CA LEU A 110 -4.07 3.29 12.90
C LEU A 110 -4.17 2.02 12.05
N VAL A 111 -4.59 0.90 12.65
CA VAL A 111 -4.76 -0.37 11.92
C VAL A 111 -5.78 -0.22 10.80
N ASP A 112 -6.97 0.31 11.09
CA ASP A 112 -8.04 0.50 10.10
C ASP A 112 -7.57 1.40 8.94
N SER A 113 -6.81 2.46 9.24
CA SER A 113 -6.24 3.35 8.21
C SER A 113 -5.20 2.63 7.35
N THR A 114 -4.28 1.90 7.96
CA THR A 114 -3.28 1.09 7.25
C THR A 114 -3.96 0.05 6.36
N VAL A 115 -5.00 -0.64 6.85
CA VAL A 115 -5.80 -1.59 6.05
C VAL A 115 -6.42 -0.91 4.83
N ALA A 116 -6.99 0.28 5.00
CA ALA A 116 -7.58 1.02 3.88
C ALA A 116 -6.53 1.34 2.80
N PHE A 117 -5.33 1.78 3.19
CA PHE A 117 -4.26 2.05 2.23
C PHE A 117 -3.69 0.78 1.59
N VAL A 118 -3.58 -0.32 2.32
CA VAL A 118 -3.17 -1.61 1.76
C VAL A 118 -4.16 -2.07 0.69
N ARG A 119 -5.47 -1.95 0.93
CA ARG A 119 -6.50 -2.26 -0.07
C ARG A 119 -6.38 -1.39 -1.32
N ILE A 120 -6.17 -0.08 -1.14
CA ILE A 120 -5.95 0.84 -2.26
C ILE A 120 -4.72 0.39 -3.07
N GLY A 121 -3.64 0.03 -2.40
CA GLY A 121 -2.43 -0.50 -3.02
C GLY A 121 -2.69 -1.78 -3.83
N ILE A 122 -3.33 -2.79 -3.22
CA ILE A 122 -3.66 -4.07 -3.88
C ILE A 122 -4.55 -3.82 -5.11
N ASN A 123 -5.58 -2.99 -4.99
CA ASN A 123 -6.50 -2.68 -6.08
C ASN A 123 -5.84 -1.92 -7.24
N ALA A 124 -4.75 -1.19 -6.97
CA ALA A 124 -3.97 -0.51 -7.99
C ALA A 124 -3.02 -1.44 -8.76
N MET A 125 -2.67 -2.59 -8.18
CA MET A 125 -1.70 -3.51 -8.78
C MET A 125 -2.17 -4.00 -10.16
N PRO A 126 -1.24 -4.23 -11.11
CA PRO A 126 -1.56 -4.85 -12.38
C PRO A 126 -2.13 -6.25 -12.18
N ILE A 127 -3.02 -6.66 -13.08
CA ILE A 127 -3.53 -8.03 -13.09
C ILE A 127 -2.36 -8.98 -13.36
N ARG A 128 -2.22 -9.99 -12.50
CA ARG A 128 -1.13 -10.96 -12.59
C ARG A 128 -1.22 -11.75 -13.88
N GLN A 129 -0.14 -11.71 -14.62
CA GLN A 129 0.08 -12.58 -15.77
C GLN A 129 0.60 -13.94 -15.27
N ASP A 130 0.32 -14.97 -16.04
CA ASP A 130 0.88 -16.30 -15.79
C ASP A 130 2.40 -16.25 -16.07
N PRO A 131 3.27 -16.53 -15.08
CA PRO A 131 4.71 -16.55 -15.30
C PRO A 131 5.17 -17.64 -16.26
N ASP A 132 4.35 -18.68 -16.48
CA ASP A 132 4.66 -19.80 -17.37
C ASP A 132 4.05 -19.60 -18.78
N ALA A 133 3.28 -18.53 -18.99
CA ALA A 133 2.72 -18.21 -20.31
C ALA A 133 3.80 -17.60 -21.22
N LEU A 134 4.34 -18.43 -22.11
CA LEU A 134 5.14 -17.98 -23.25
C LEU A 134 4.25 -17.27 -24.27
N ILE A 135 4.21 -15.94 -24.19
CA ILE A 135 3.56 -15.09 -25.20
C ILE A 135 4.54 -14.93 -26.36
N VAL A 136 4.43 -15.78 -27.38
CA VAL A 136 5.16 -15.64 -28.64
C VAL A 136 4.36 -14.70 -29.54
N PRO A 137 4.93 -13.55 -29.97
CA PRO A 137 4.23 -12.68 -30.91
C PRO A 137 4.07 -13.35 -32.28
N ASP A 138 2.87 -13.26 -32.88
CA ASP A 138 2.50 -13.87 -34.18
C ASP A 138 3.28 -13.35 -35.41
N HIS A 139 4.31 -12.55 -35.21
CA HIS A 139 5.15 -11.99 -36.27
C HIS A 139 6.61 -12.40 -36.02
N LEU A 140 6.95 -13.57 -36.58
CA LEU A 140 8.31 -13.98 -36.88
C LEU A 140 8.44 -14.22 -38.38
#